data_AF-G8S586-F1
#
_entry.id   AF-G8S586-F1
#
_cell.length_a   1.000
_cell.length_b   1.000
_cell.length_c   1.000
_cell.angle_alpha   90.00
_cell.angle_beta   90.00
_cell.angle_gamma   90.00
#
_symmetry.space_group_name_H-M   'P 1'
#
loop_
_entity.id
_entity.type
_entity.pdbx_description
1 polymer ?
#
loop_
_entity_poly.entity_id
_entity_poly.type
_entity_poly.pdbx_seq_one_letter_code
_entity_poly.pdbx_strand_id
1 'polypeptide(L)'
;MDLSDARELALRLMAEHRLSRWRLTFDDAKTRAGVCRPGRREIGLSRPLISLYSPEQVTETVLHEIAHALAGARHGHDEVWRAIAVRIGCSGRRCVPEEAPRVDGAWEGFCRQGHRTTAHRRPVRVRSCRNCSPGFNRSALFAWTYRGHPVPLHPDYVAELVRLHGAAPVALAVGDRVRLRGGGKYGGVLGTIVKQGRSRYQIQTPRGLLNASFSMVERIPPNSTRTSPDRERPGRC
;
A
#
# COMPACT_ATOMS: atom_id res chain seq x y z
N MET A 1 25.96 -14.82 -9.03
CA MET A 1 27.43 -14.86 -8.77
C MET A 1 27.64 -15.33 -7.34
N ASP A 2 28.69 -16.10 -7.02
CA ASP A 2 28.97 -16.41 -5.60
C ASP A 2 29.44 -15.14 -4.84
N LEU A 3 29.24 -15.12 -3.53
CA LEU A 3 29.62 -13.98 -2.68
C LEU A 3 31.13 -13.74 -2.64
N SER A 4 31.94 -14.79 -2.81
CA SER A 4 33.40 -14.68 -2.84
C SER A 4 33.86 -13.91 -4.07
N ASP A 5 33.38 -14.30 -5.25
CA ASP A 5 33.68 -13.60 -6.51
C ASP A 5 33.17 -12.16 -6.46
N ALA A 6 31.95 -11.94 -5.93
CA ALA A 6 31.38 -10.61 -5.79
C ALA A 6 32.22 -9.72 -4.87
N ARG A 7 32.79 -10.29 -3.80
CA ARG A 7 33.71 -9.60 -2.89
C ARG A 7 34.99 -9.19 -3.61
N GLU A 8 35.60 -10.09 -4.38
CA GLU A 8 36.83 -9.80 -5.13
C GLU A 8 36.60 -8.73 -6.20
N LEU A 9 35.52 -8.86 -6.97
CA LEU A 9 35.06 -7.84 -7.92
C LEU A 9 34.90 -6.48 -7.25
N ALA A 10 34.18 -6.42 -6.14
CA ALA A 10 33.92 -5.17 -5.45
C ALA A 10 35.20 -4.52 -4.90
N LEU A 11 36.09 -5.31 -4.28
CA LEU A 11 37.37 -4.82 -3.76
C LEU A 11 38.27 -4.28 -4.88
N ARG A 12 38.33 -4.97 -6.03
CA ARG A 12 39.09 -4.52 -7.19
C ARG A 12 38.55 -3.20 -7.73
N LEU A 13 37.24 -3.07 -7.95
CA LEU A 13 36.62 -1.80 -8.39
C LEU A 13 36.86 -0.66 -7.38
N MET A 14 36.75 -0.95 -6.08
CA MET A 14 37.07 0.03 -5.04
C MET A 14 38.54 0.50 -5.13
N ALA A 15 39.48 -0.41 -5.37
CA ALA A 15 40.89 -0.08 -5.52
C ALA A 15 41.14 0.78 -6.78
N GLU A 16 40.56 0.39 -7.93
CA GLU A 16 40.63 1.13 -9.20
C GLU A 16 40.16 2.59 -9.04
N HIS A 17 39.13 2.81 -8.22
CA HIS A 17 38.58 4.15 -7.95
C HIS A 17 39.15 4.83 -6.71
N ARG A 18 40.33 4.41 -6.24
CA ARG A 18 41.09 5.02 -5.12
C ARG A 18 40.33 5.02 -3.78
N LEU A 19 39.47 4.03 -3.56
CA LEU A 19 38.75 3.80 -2.31
C LEU A 19 39.42 2.71 -1.45
N SER A 20 40.74 2.55 -1.53
CA SER A 20 41.49 1.53 -0.76
C SER A 20 41.39 1.67 0.76
N ARG A 21 41.04 2.86 1.26
CA ARG A 21 40.79 3.13 2.70
C ARG A 21 39.32 2.91 3.11
N TRP A 22 38.46 2.50 2.19
CA TRP A 22 37.07 2.17 2.46
C TRP A 22 36.92 0.67 2.74
N ARG A 23 35.94 0.33 3.57
CA ARG A 23 35.61 -1.07 3.89
C ARG A 23 34.46 -1.55 3.01
N LEU A 24 34.58 -2.77 2.52
CA LEU A 24 33.46 -3.52 1.96
C LEU A 24 32.79 -4.32 3.07
N THR A 25 31.47 -4.23 3.16
CA THR A 25 30.64 -4.96 4.14
C THR A 25 29.50 -5.67 3.43
N PHE A 26 28.97 -6.71 4.07
CA PHE A 26 27.82 -7.43 3.60
C PHE A 26 26.73 -7.48 4.68
N ASP A 27 25.48 -7.32 4.28
CA ASP A 27 24.32 -7.39 5.17
C ASP A 27 23.16 -8.20 4.56
N ASP A 28 22.10 -8.41 5.33
CA ASP A 28 20.93 -9.21 4.93
C ASP A 28 19.74 -8.38 4.44
N ALA A 29 20.00 -7.18 3.91
CA ALA A 29 18.95 -6.35 3.34
C ALA A 29 18.29 -7.05 2.14
N LYS A 30 16.96 -7.10 2.09
CA LYS A 30 16.22 -7.82 1.04
C LYS A 30 15.65 -6.91 -0.06
N THR A 31 15.69 -5.60 0.17
CA THR A 31 15.07 -4.59 -0.70
C THR A 31 16.06 -3.53 -1.22
N ARG A 32 17.32 -3.57 -0.79
CA ARG A 32 18.40 -2.70 -1.32
C ARG A 32 19.62 -3.56 -1.64
N ALA A 33 20.15 -3.43 -2.85
CA ALA A 33 21.31 -4.22 -3.28
C ALA A 33 22.62 -3.65 -2.72
N GLY A 34 22.77 -2.33 -2.71
CA GLY A 34 23.93 -1.60 -2.22
C GLY A 34 23.57 -0.51 -1.22
N VAL A 35 24.60 0.00 -0.53
CA VAL A 35 24.53 1.24 0.25
C VAL A 35 25.92 1.83 0.48
N CYS A 36 26.06 3.13 0.26
CA CYS A 36 27.23 3.91 0.63
C CYS A 36 27.04 4.59 2.01
N ARG A 37 28.04 4.46 2.89
CA ARG A 37 28.07 5.05 4.23
C ARG A 37 29.32 5.93 4.38
N PRO A 38 29.30 7.18 3.88
CA PRO A 38 30.49 8.03 3.84
C PRO A 38 31.08 8.34 5.20
N GLY A 39 30.24 8.53 6.24
CA GLY A 39 30.71 8.77 7.60
C GLY A 39 31.52 7.62 8.20
N ARG A 40 31.36 6.39 7.70
CA ARG A 40 32.11 5.20 8.13
C ARG A 40 33.16 4.74 7.12
N ARG A 41 33.21 5.38 5.94
CA ARG A 41 33.94 4.94 4.76
C ARG A 41 33.64 3.49 4.41
N GLU A 42 32.35 3.17 4.30
CA GLU A 42 31.87 1.82 4.02
C GLU A 42 31.01 1.77 2.77
N ILE A 43 31.22 0.74 1.97
CA ILE A 43 30.27 0.27 0.95
C ILE A 43 29.68 -1.05 1.45
N GLY A 44 28.36 -1.14 1.49
CA GLY A 44 27.62 -2.32 1.92
C GLY A 44 26.90 -2.97 0.75
N LEU A 45 26.94 -4.29 0.67
CA LEU A 45 26.21 -5.08 -0.31
C LEU A 45 25.26 -6.08 0.37
N SER A 46 24.11 -6.32 -0.23
CA SER A 46 23.14 -7.31 0.27
C SER A 46 23.55 -8.72 -0.14
N ARG A 47 23.82 -9.62 0.81
CA ARG A 47 24.09 -11.04 0.49
C ARG A 47 22.93 -11.66 -0.30
N PRO A 48 21.67 -11.53 0.17
CA PRO A 48 20.55 -12.18 -0.52
C PRO A 48 20.34 -11.70 -1.97
N LEU A 49 20.60 -10.42 -2.27
CA LEU A 49 20.41 -9.89 -3.62
C LEU A 49 21.61 -10.14 -4.53
N ILE A 50 22.84 -9.98 -4.01
CA ILE A 50 24.06 -10.22 -4.80
C ILE A 50 24.15 -11.67 -5.27
N SER A 51 23.73 -12.63 -4.45
CA SER A 51 23.66 -14.04 -4.87
C SER A 51 22.71 -14.30 -6.04
N LEU A 52 21.69 -13.45 -6.24
CA LEU A 52 20.74 -13.55 -7.35
C LEU A 52 21.20 -12.80 -8.61
N TYR A 53 22.19 -11.91 -8.49
CA TYR A 53 22.60 -11.03 -9.57
C TYR A 53 23.67 -11.66 -10.47
N SER A 54 23.61 -11.27 -11.74
CA SER A 54 24.69 -11.52 -12.71
C SER A 54 25.93 -10.67 -12.36
N PRO A 55 27.12 -11.03 -12.86
CA PRO A 55 28.33 -10.22 -12.65
C PRO A 55 28.16 -8.76 -13.07
N GLU A 56 27.43 -8.49 -14.15
CA GLU A 56 27.15 -7.16 -14.66
C GLU A 56 26.24 -6.37 -13.71
N GLN A 57 25.21 -7.02 -13.16
CA GLN A 57 24.32 -6.40 -12.16
C GLN A 57 25.04 -6.12 -10.84
N VAL A 58 25.95 -7.00 -10.42
CA VAL A 58 26.83 -6.77 -9.25
C VAL A 58 27.76 -5.59 -9.52
N THR A 59 28.41 -5.55 -10.70
CA THR A 59 29.28 -4.45 -11.12
C THR A 59 28.54 -3.11 -11.11
N GLU A 60 27.34 -3.05 -11.70
CA GLU A 60 26.48 -1.87 -11.70
C GLU A 60 26.14 -1.41 -10.28
N THR A 61 25.81 -2.35 -9.38
CA THR A 61 25.53 -2.05 -7.97
C THR A 61 26.76 -1.48 -7.26
N VAL A 62 27.93 -2.08 -7.46
CA VAL A 62 29.16 -1.61 -6.81
C VAL A 62 29.56 -0.23 -7.32
N LEU A 63 29.58 -0.03 -8.65
CA LEU A 63 29.91 1.26 -9.25
C LEU A 63 28.92 2.35 -8.82
N HIS A 64 27.63 2.02 -8.66
CA HIS A 64 26.64 2.94 -8.10
C HIS A 64 27.03 3.45 -6.70
N GLU A 65 27.45 2.55 -5.80
CA GLU A 65 27.86 2.94 -4.45
C GLU A 65 29.22 3.64 -4.42
N ILE A 66 30.14 3.28 -5.32
CA ILE A 66 31.41 3.99 -5.53
C ILE A 66 31.13 5.43 -6.01
N ALA A 67 30.18 5.62 -6.93
CA ALA A 67 29.80 6.95 -7.40
C ALA A 67 29.29 7.83 -6.24
N HIS A 68 28.49 7.27 -5.31
CA HIS A 68 28.10 7.99 -4.08
C HIS A 68 29.29 8.35 -3.20
N ALA A 69 30.25 7.42 -3.04
CA ALA A 69 31.46 7.67 -2.25
C ALA A 69 32.31 8.80 -2.84
N LEU A 70 32.38 8.89 -4.17
CA LEU A 70 33.15 9.91 -4.90
C LEU A 70 32.42 11.26 -4.99
N ALA A 71 31.09 11.26 -5.16
CA ALA A 71 30.29 12.49 -5.21
C ALA A 71 30.25 13.19 -3.84
N GLY A 72 30.17 12.42 -2.76
CA GLY A 72 30.13 12.92 -1.39
C GLY A 72 28.72 13.09 -0.85
N ALA A 73 28.59 13.12 0.48
CA ALA A 73 27.32 12.94 1.20
C ALA A 73 26.22 14.00 0.93
N ARG A 74 26.57 15.14 0.33
CA ARG A 74 25.60 16.19 -0.04
C ARG A 74 24.90 15.91 -1.37
N HIS A 75 25.46 15.01 -2.18
CA HIS A 75 24.93 14.64 -3.48
C HIS A 75 24.09 13.38 -3.35
N GLY A 76 22.82 13.47 -3.72
CA GLY A 76 21.98 12.30 -3.96
C GLY A 76 22.21 11.77 -5.37
N HIS A 77 21.19 11.21 -6.01
CA HIS A 77 21.22 10.88 -7.44
C HIS A 77 21.05 12.12 -8.34
N ASP A 78 21.80 13.19 -8.07
CA ASP A 78 21.77 14.44 -8.83
C ASP A 78 22.69 14.37 -10.07
N GLU A 79 22.84 15.51 -10.77
CA GLU A 79 23.67 15.61 -11.97
C GLU A 79 25.16 15.33 -11.70
N VAL A 80 25.67 15.73 -10.52
CA VAL A 80 27.08 15.52 -10.13
C VAL A 80 27.32 14.04 -9.92
N TRP A 81 26.45 13.38 -9.15
CA TRP A 81 26.52 11.93 -8.97
C TRP A 81 26.39 11.19 -10.30
N ARG A 82 25.43 11.57 -11.15
CA ARG A 82 25.20 10.90 -12.44
C ARG A 82 26.39 11.05 -13.38
N ALA A 83 26.99 12.23 -13.44
CA ALA A 83 28.20 12.47 -14.23
C ALA A 83 29.36 11.58 -13.75
N ILE A 84 29.54 11.46 -12.44
CA ILE A 84 30.55 10.56 -11.85
C ILE A 84 30.23 9.10 -12.18
N ALA A 85 28.98 8.66 -11.99
CA ALA A 85 28.54 7.30 -12.23
C ALA A 85 28.83 6.87 -13.68
N VAL A 86 28.41 7.68 -14.66
CA VAL A 86 28.67 7.41 -16.09
C VAL A 86 30.16 7.38 -16.38
N ARG A 87 30.94 8.33 -15.83
CA ARG A 87 32.39 8.39 -16.03
C ARG A 87 33.12 7.14 -15.54
N ILE A 88 32.64 6.50 -14.48
CA ILE A 88 33.24 5.28 -13.92
C ILE A 88 32.63 3.98 -14.49
N GLY A 89 31.76 4.09 -15.51
CA GLY A 89 31.18 2.93 -16.19
C GLY A 89 29.86 2.41 -15.59
N CYS A 90 29.26 3.11 -14.62
CA CYS A 90 27.88 2.84 -14.18
C CYS A 90 26.87 3.43 -15.17
N SER A 91 25.70 2.82 -15.32
CA SER A 91 24.65 3.32 -16.21
C SER A 91 24.09 4.70 -15.81
N GLY A 92 24.33 5.14 -14.57
CA GLY A 92 23.75 6.35 -13.99
C GLY A 92 22.25 6.22 -13.69
N ARG A 93 21.68 5.02 -13.78
CA ARG A 93 20.29 4.75 -13.38
C ARG A 93 20.18 4.72 -11.86
N ARG A 94 19.15 5.38 -11.33
CA ARG A 94 18.87 5.41 -9.89
C ARG A 94 18.32 4.09 -9.38
N CYS A 95 17.44 3.45 -10.14
CA CYS A 95 16.72 2.25 -9.74
C CYS A 95 17.24 1.05 -10.52
N VAL A 96 17.34 -0.08 -9.82
CA VAL A 96 17.48 -1.39 -10.46
C VAL A 96 16.24 -1.64 -11.34
N PRO A 97 16.38 -2.25 -12.53
CA PRO A 97 15.26 -2.60 -13.40
C PRO A 97 14.16 -3.39 -12.66
N GLU A 98 12.92 -3.25 -13.10
CA GLU A 98 11.78 -3.91 -12.45
C GLU A 98 11.91 -5.44 -12.51
N GLU A 99 12.47 -5.93 -13.61
CA GLU A 99 12.69 -7.32 -13.96
C GLU A 99 13.89 -7.95 -13.24
N ALA A 100 14.69 -7.15 -12.53
CA ALA A 100 15.83 -7.70 -11.80
C ALA A 100 15.35 -8.66 -10.70
N PRO A 101 16.10 -9.74 -10.43
CA PRO A 101 15.76 -10.69 -9.38
C PRO A 101 15.51 -10.00 -8.04
N ARG A 102 14.46 -10.42 -7.33
CA ARG A 102 14.12 -9.90 -6.00
C ARG A 102 14.08 -11.06 -5.02
N VAL A 103 14.37 -10.74 -3.77
CA VAL A 103 14.13 -11.68 -2.68
C VAL A 103 12.66 -11.60 -2.31
N ASP A 104 11.97 -12.74 -2.38
CA ASP A 104 10.57 -12.77 -2.00
C ASP A 104 10.36 -12.58 -0.49
N GLY A 105 9.26 -11.91 -0.18
CA GLY A 105 8.74 -11.82 1.18
C GLY A 105 8.08 -13.12 1.63
N ALA A 106 8.10 -13.38 2.94
CA ALA A 106 7.40 -14.53 3.51
C ALA A 106 5.87 -14.37 3.48
N TRP A 107 5.37 -13.15 3.29
CA TRP A 107 3.94 -12.90 3.06
C TRP A 107 3.68 -12.89 1.56
N GLU A 108 2.72 -13.68 1.13
CA GLU A 108 2.34 -13.81 -0.28
C GLU A 108 0.92 -13.31 -0.47
N GLY A 109 0.73 -12.47 -1.49
CA GLY A 109 -0.54 -11.84 -1.81
C GLY A 109 -1.00 -12.24 -3.21
N PHE A 110 -2.25 -12.64 -3.35
CA PHE A 110 -2.86 -12.94 -4.65
C PHE A 110 -4.13 -12.13 -4.84
N CYS A 111 -4.26 -11.47 -5.98
CA CYS A 111 -5.52 -10.83 -6.35
C CYS A 111 -6.48 -11.85 -6.98
N ARG A 112 -7.74 -11.48 -7.17
CA ARG A 112 -8.75 -12.37 -7.78
C ARG A 112 -8.42 -12.84 -9.20
N GLN A 113 -7.55 -12.11 -9.90
CA GLN A 113 -7.07 -12.47 -11.25
C GLN A 113 -5.80 -13.34 -11.22
N GLY A 114 -5.32 -13.73 -10.03
CA GLY A 114 -4.15 -14.60 -9.87
C GLY A 114 -2.80 -13.88 -9.87
N HIS A 115 -2.73 -12.55 -10.06
CA HIS A 115 -1.47 -11.82 -9.95
C HIS A 115 -0.88 -11.93 -8.53
N ARG A 116 0.39 -12.31 -8.46
CA ARG A 116 1.14 -12.49 -7.21
C ARG A 116 1.89 -11.22 -6.80
N THR A 117 1.99 -11.00 -5.49
CA THR A 117 2.89 -10.02 -4.86
C THR A 117 3.44 -10.61 -3.57
N THR A 118 4.55 -10.06 -3.05
CA THR A 118 5.11 -10.48 -1.76
C THR A 118 5.43 -9.32 -0.84
N ALA A 119 5.50 -9.58 0.45
CA ALA A 119 5.92 -8.63 1.47
C ALA A 119 6.79 -9.30 2.54
N HIS A 120 7.88 -8.64 2.94
CA HIS A 120 8.76 -9.17 3.99
C HIS A 120 8.15 -9.07 5.40
N ARG A 121 7.19 -8.16 5.59
CA ARG A 121 6.49 -7.94 6.87
C ARG A 121 5.00 -8.16 6.68
N ARG A 122 4.32 -8.49 7.78
CA ARG A 122 2.87 -8.60 7.84
C ARG A 122 2.22 -7.33 7.29
N PRO A 123 1.36 -7.43 6.26
CA PRO A 123 0.64 -6.28 5.74
C PRO A 123 -0.20 -5.63 6.82
N VAL A 124 0.02 -4.33 7.04
CA VAL A 124 -0.75 -3.50 8.00
C VAL A 124 -1.81 -2.65 7.32
N ARG A 125 -1.70 -2.46 5.99
CA ARG A 125 -2.64 -1.69 5.16
C ARG A 125 -3.12 -2.51 3.99
N VAL A 126 -4.36 -2.27 3.59
CA VAL A 126 -4.97 -2.92 2.42
C VAL A 126 -4.29 -2.44 1.14
N ARG A 127 -3.96 -3.38 0.27
CA ARG A 127 -3.29 -3.14 -1.01
C ARG A 127 -4.11 -3.74 -2.15
N SER A 128 -4.11 -3.06 -3.29
CA SER A 128 -4.72 -3.56 -4.53
C SER A 128 -3.67 -3.79 -5.62
N CYS A 129 -4.00 -4.67 -6.55
CA CYS A 129 -3.13 -5.06 -7.65
C CYS A 129 -3.03 -3.97 -8.71
N ARG A 130 -1.80 -3.50 -8.98
CA ARG A 130 -1.51 -2.49 -10.00
C ARG A 130 -1.68 -3.01 -11.43
N ASN A 131 -1.50 -4.31 -11.65
CA ASN A 131 -1.73 -4.95 -12.96
C ASN A 131 -3.22 -4.99 -13.30
N CYS A 132 -4.10 -5.08 -12.30
CA CYS A 132 -5.55 -5.04 -12.51
C CYS A 132 -6.08 -3.60 -12.65
N SER A 133 -5.45 -2.62 -11.98
CA SER A 133 -5.82 -1.22 -12.07
C SER A 133 -4.63 -0.33 -11.69
N PRO A 134 -4.29 0.72 -12.47
CA PRO A 134 -3.19 1.62 -12.14
C PRO A 134 -3.35 2.32 -10.78
N GLY A 135 -4.60 2.50 -10.33
CA GLY A 135 -4.97 3.10 -9.05
C GLY A 135 -5.46 2.10 -8.02
N PHE A 136 -5.77 2.59 -6.81
CA PHE A 136 -6.38 1.75 -5.79
C PHE A 136 -7.77 1.28 -6.23
N ASN A 137 -7.99 -0.04 -6.26
CA ASN A 137 -9.24 -0.63 -6.71
C ASN A 137 -9.70 -1.74 -5.75
N ARG A 138 -10.92 -1.57 -5.19
CA ARG A 138 -11.54 -2.50 -4.23
C ARG A 138 -11.85 -3.88 -4.81
N SER A 139 -12.00 -4.00 -6.13
CA SER A 139 -12.22 -5.29 -6.79
C SER A 139 -10.91 -6.06 -7.02
N ALA A 140 -9.76 -5.40 -6.81
CA ALA A 140 -8.43 -5.94 -7.07
C ALA A 140 -7.59 -6.10 -5.80
N LEU A 141 -8.22 -6.28 -4.63
CA LEU A 141 -7.50 -6.45 -3.37
C LEU A 141 -6.70 -7.76 -3.35
N PHE A 142 -5.54 -7.72 -2.68
CA PHE A 142 -4.74 -8.92 -2.42
C PHE A 142 -5.25 -9.66 -1.19
N ALA A 143 -5.50 -10.96 -1.33
CA ALA A 143 -5.63 -11.89 -0.22
C ALA A 143 -4.25 -12.41 0.17
N TRP A 144 -3.95 -12.43 1.47
CA TRP A 144 -2.59 -12.69 1.97
C TRP A 144 -2.49 -14.01 2.74
N THR A 145 -1.37 -14.72 2.52
CA THR A 145 -0.92 -15.87 3.31
C THR A 145 0.47 -15.60 3.87
N TYR A 146 0.88 -16.37 4.88
CA TYR A 146 2.24 -16.39 5.40
C TYR A 146 2.87 -17.75 5.11
N ARG A 147 3.89 -17.78 4.25
CA ARG A 147 4.56 -18.99 3.77
C ARG A 147 3.55 -20.01 3.23
N GLY A 148 2.63 -19.57 2.37
CA GLY A 148 1.54 -20.40 1.85
C GLY A 148 0.38 -20.69 2.80
N HIS A 149 0.51 -20.42 4.11
CA HIS A 149 -0.54 -20.73 5.09
C HIS A 149 -1.45 -19.54 5.36
N PRO A 150 -2.79 -19.74 5.39
CA PRO A 150 -3.71 -18.74 5.90
C PRO A 150 -3.41 -18.44 7.37
N VAL A 151 -3.21 -17.15 7.68
CA VAL A 151 -3.00 -16.68 9.04
C VAL A 151 -3.86 -15.42 9.27
N PRO A 152 -4.26 -15.12 10.52
CA PRO A 152 -4.93 -13.86 10.81
C PRO A 152 -4.14 -12.67 10.26
N LEU A 153 -4.83 -11.68 9.70
CA LEU A 153 -4.21 -10.43 9.22
C LEU A 153 -4.12 -9.40 10.35
N HIS A 154 -3.28 -8.38 10.15
CA HIS A 154 -3.08 -7.34 11.16
C HIS A 154 -4.42 -6.66 11.52
N PRO A 155 -4.71 -6.33 12.79
CA PRO A 155 -5.97 -5.69 13.16
C PRO A 155 -6.29 -4.42 12.34
N ASP A 156 -5.30 -3.56 12.11
CA ASP A 156 -5.47 -2.36 11.27
C ASP A 156 -5.83 -2.70 9.82
N TYR A 157 -5.25 -3.77 9.26
CA TYR A 157 -5.57 -4.25 7.92
C TYR A 157 -7.03 -4.70 7.88
N VAL A 158 -7.46 -5.50 8.86
CA VAL A 158 -8.85 -5.99 8.97
C VAL A 158 -9.82 -4.81 9.11
N ALA A 159 -9.51 -3.85 9.98
CA ALA A 159 -10.33 -2.66 10.16
C ALA A 159 -10.44 -1.82 8.88
N GLU A 160 -9.35 -1.66 8.13
CA GLU A 160 -9.37 -1.01 6.82
C GLU A 160 -10.16 -1.81 5.79
N LEU A 161 -10.03 -3.14 5.77
CA LEU A 161 -10.79 -4.02 4.88
C LEU A 161 -12.29 -3.92 5.14
N VAL A 162 -12.71 -3.88 6.41
CA VAL A 162 -14.10 -3.65 6.81
C VAL A 162 -14.59 -2.29 6.34
N ARG A 163 -13.80 -1.22 6.49
CA ARG A 163 -14.17 0.12 5.96
C ARG A 163 -14.31 0.14 4.43
N LEU A 164 -13.55 -0.69 3.72
CA LEU A 164 -13.58 -0.76 2.26
C LEU A 164 -14.74 -1.61 1.73
N HIS A 165 -15.12 -2.67 2.44
CA HIS A 165 -16.27 -3.53 2.10
C HIS A 165 -17.59 -3.00 2.65
N GLY A 166 -17.54 -2.24 3.73
CA GLY A 166 -18.69 -1.48 4.21
C GLY A 166 -19.17 -0.58 3.08
N ALA A 167 -20.47 -0.63 2.79
CA ALA A 167 -21.10 0.29 1.86
C ALA A 167 -20.58 1.71 2.18
N ALA A 168 -20.13 2.44 1.14
CA ALA A 168 -19.95 3.88 1.29
C ALA A 168 -21.21 4.42 1.98
N PRO A 169 -21.11 5.27 3.03
CA PRO A 169 -22.32 5.89 3.55
C PRO A 169 -23.00 6.55 2.36
N VAL A 170 -24.17 6.04 1.99
CA VAL A 170 -24.99 6.65 0.95
C VAL A 170 -25.18 8.09 1.43
N ALA A 171 -24.63 9.05 0.71
CA ALA A 171 -24.75 10.45 1.06
C ALA A 171 -26.24 10.76 1.13
N LEU A 172 -26.73 11.07 2.33
CA LEU A 172 -28.12 11.44 2.52
C LEU A 172 -28.26 12.88 2.00
N ALA A 173 -29.17 13.09 1.07
CA ALA A 173 -29.42 14.39 0.45
C ALA A 173 -30.52 15.15 1.19
N VAL A 174 -30.62 16.46 0.93
CA VAL A 174 -31.81 17.23 1.29
C VAL A 174 -33.03 16.59 0.62
N GLY A 175 -34.07 16.31 1.41
CA GLY A 175 -35.26 15.58 0.99
C GLY A 175 -35.30 14.12 1.45
N ASP A 176 -34.18 13.53 1.87
CA ASP A 176 -34.17 12.12 2.33
C ASP A 176 -34.88 11.96 3.68
N ARG A 177 -35.68 10.89 3.77
CA ARG A 177 -36.29 10.44 5.02
C ARG A 177 -35.30 9.63 5.85
N VAL A 178 -35.16 10.03 7.11
CA VAL A 178 -34.12 9.52 8.00
C VAL A 178 -34.66 9.25 9.40
N ARG A 179 -33.98 8.37 10.12
CA ARG A 179 -34.20 8.12 11.55
C ARG A 179 -32.98 8.59 12.33
N LEU A 180 -33.21 9.23 13.48
CA LEU A 180 -32.16 9.61 14.41
C LEU A 180 -31.72 8.41 15.26
N ARG A 181 -30.41 8.11 15.26
CA ARG A 181 -29.76 7.12 16.11
C ARG A 181 -29.44 7.71 17.49
N GLY A 182 -29.43 6.85 18.52
CA GLY A 182 -29.00 7.19 19.88
C GLY A 182 -30.07 6.93 20.95
N GLY A 183 -29.68 6.99 22.22
CA GLY A 183 -30.58 6.96 23.38
C GLY A 183 -30.87 8.38 23.87
N GLY A 184 -32.13 8.66 24.25
CA GLY A 184 -32.57 9.97 24.75
C GLY A 184 -33.83 10.50 24.03
N LYS A 185 -34.21 11.77 24.29
CA LYS A 185 -35.47 12.40 23.83
C LYS A 185 -35.68 12.36 22.31
N TYR A 186 -34.63 12.22 21.51
CA TYR A 186 -34.69 12.25 20.04
C TYR A 186 -34.27 10.93 19.38
N GLY A 187 -33.92 9.91 20.16
CA GLY A 187 -33.61 8.58 19.64
C GLY A 187 -34.82 7.93 18.99
N GLY A 188 -34.65 7.41 17.76
CA GLY A 188 -35.72 6.76 17.00
C GLY A 188 -36.68 7.72 16.28
N VAL A 189 -36.54 9.04 16.46
CA VAL A 189 -37.40 10.03 15.80
C VAL A 189 -37.15 10.03 14.29
N LEU A 190 -38.24 10.00 13.52
CA LEU A 190 -38.21 10.10 12.07
C LEU A 190 -38.27 11.58 11.64
N GLY A 191 -37.57 11.90 10.57
CA GLY A 191 -37.62 13.23 9.97
C GLY A 191 -37.12 13.25 8.54
N THR A 192 -37.09 14.45 7.96
CA THR A 192 -36.60 14.70 6.61
C THR A 192 -35.44 15.69 6.68
N ILE A 193 -34.35 15.41 5.96
CA ILE A 193 -33.24 16.37 5.87
C ILE A 193 -33.71 17.59 5.08
N VAL A 194 -33.69 18.76 5.71
CA VAL A 194 -34.03 20.03 5.05
C VAL A 194 -32.80 20.85 4.70
N LYS A 195 -31.67 20.60 5.36
CA LYS A 195 -30.40 21.25 5.05
C LYS A 195 -29.22 20.35 5.40
N GLN A 196 -28.19 20.39 4.58
CA GLN A 196 -26.90 19.77 4.86
C GLN A 196 -25.86 20.87 5.12
N GLY A 197 -25.30 20.89 6.33
CA GLY A 197 -24.14 21.71 6.67
C GLY A 197 -22.83 20.95 6.46
N ARG A 198 -21.70 21.56 6.83
CA ARG A 198 -20.36 20.95 6.67
C ARG A 198 -20.13 19.71 7.55
N SER A 199 -20.85 19.56 8.66
CA SER A 199 -20.65 18.46 9.62
C SER A 199 -21.95 17.90 10.26
N ARG A 200 -23.12 18.42 9.85
CA ARG A 200 -24.43 18.11 10.45
C ARG A 200 -25.55 18.20 9.42
N TYR A 201 -26.62 17.46 9.65
CA TYR A 201 -27.91 17.66 8.99
C TYR A 201 -28.83 18.51 9.87
N GLN A 202 -29.63 19.34 9.22
CA GLN A 202 -30.82 19.92 9.82
C GLN A 202 -32.02 19.09 9.36
N ILE A 203 -32.76 18.56 10.32
CA ILE A 203 -33.80 17.57 10.10
C ILE A 203 -35.11 18.13 10.62
N GLN A 204 -36.10 18.23 9.75
CA GLN A 204 -37.47 18.53 10.14
C GLN A 204 -38.09 17.27 10.74
N THR A 205 -38.51 17.36 12.00
CA THR A 205 -39.21 16.28 12.71
C THR A 205 -40.59 16.77 13.15
N PRO A 206 -41.51 15.88 13.61
CA PRO A 206 -42.77 16.28 14.22
C PRO A 206 -42.61 17.16 15.47
N ARG A 207 -41.43 17.12 16.10
CA ARG A 207 -41.10 17.91 17.30
C ARG A 207 -40.39 19.23 16.98
N GLY A 208 -40.33 19.60 15.70
CA GLY A 208 -39.63 20.76 15.19
C GLY A 208 -38.29 20.42 14.54
N LEU A 209 -37.49 21.45 14.34
CA LEU A 209 -36.24 21.41 13.60
C LEU A 209 -35.09 20.96 14.52
N LEU A 210 -34.37 19.91 14.13
CA LEU A 210 -33.26 19.35 14.91
C LEU A 210 -31.95 19.38 14.12
N ASN A 211 -30.85 19.63 14.81
CA ASN A 211 -29.50 19.52 14.25
C ASN A 211 -28.85 18.21 14.71
N ALA A 212 -28.54 17.31 13.78
CA ALA A 212 -27.92 16.02 14.08
C ALA A 212 -26.57 15.87 13.35
N SER A 213 -25.57 15.30 14.01
CA SER A 213 -24.32 14.91 13.34
C SER A 213 -24.60 13.82 12.30
N PHE A 214 -23.76 13.73 11.26
CA PHE A 214 -23.92 12.71 10.22
C PHE A 214 -23.97 11.27 10.78
N SER A 215 -23.23 10.99 11.85
CA SER A 215 -23.21 9.71 12.54
C SER A 215 -24.50 9.35 13.28
N MET A 216 -25.35 10.35 13.59
CA MET A 216 -26.62 10.15 14.30
C MET A 216 -27.81 9.98 13.36
N VAL A 217 -27.60 9.86 12.05
CA VAL A 217 -28.68 9.84 11.06
C VAL A 217 -28.56 8.59 10.20
N GLU A 218 -29.61 7.79 10.18
CA GLU A 218 -29.70 6.61 9.32
C GLU A 218 -30.83 6.74 8.30
N ARG A 219 -30.64 6.13 7.13
CA ARG A 219 -31.69 6.04 6.12
C ARG A 219 -32.81 5.13 6.63
N ILE A 220 -34.06 5.53 6.41
CA ILE A 220 -35.17 4.58 6.50
C ILE A 220 -35.23 3.86 5.15
N PRO A 221 -35.06 2.53 5.08
CA PRO A 221 -35.32 1.81 3.84
C PRO A 221 -36.77 2.08 3.39
N PRO A 222 -37.04 2.24 2.09
CA PRO A 222 -38.41 2.44 1.62
C PRO A 222 -39.26 1.28 2.12
N ASN A 223 -40.30 1.57 2.90
CA ASN A 223 -41.18 0.57 3.45
C ASN A 223 -41.91 -0.12 2.28
N SER A 224 -41.71 -1.43 2.11
CA SER A 224 -42.52 -2.27 1.23
C SER A 224 -43.90 -2.44 1.87
N THR A 225 -44.78 -1.45 1.72
CA THR A 225 -46.18 -1.58 2.13
C THR A 225 -47.10 -1.28 0.96
N ARG A 226 -47.51 -2.36 0.29
CA ARG A 226 -48.91 -2.57 -0.12
C ARG A 226 -49.24 -4.06 0.07
N THR A 227 -49.55 -4.43 1.30
CA THR A 227 -50.59 -5.43 1.55
C THR A 227 -51.90 -4.81 1.05
N SER A 228 -52.46 -5.36 -0.03
CA SER A 228 -53.87 -5.17 -0.38
C SER A 228 -54.64 -6.40 0.09
N PRO A 229 -55.89 -6.22 0.54
CA PRO A 229 -56.56 -7.14 1.46
C PRO A 229 -57.17 -8.36 0.76
N ASP A 230 -57.43 -9.38 1.57
CA ASP A 230 -58.36 -10.47 1.33
C ASP A 230 -59.56 -10.06 0.48
N ARG A 231 -59.83 -10.85 -0.55
CA ARG A 231 -61.19 -11.16 -0.96
C ARG A 231 -61.34 -12.67 -0.94
N GLU A 232 -62.03 -13.13 0.10
CA GLU A 232 -62.71 -14.40 0.12
C GLU A 232 -63.67 -14.55 -1.08
N ARG A 233 -63.81 -15.81 -1.49
CA ARG A 233 -64.54 -16.37 -2.65
C ARG A 233 -66.06 -16.16 -2.55
N PRO A 234 -66.85 -16.48 -3.60
CA PRO A 234 -67.32 -17.86 -3.76
C PRO A 234 -67.36 -18.36 -5.22
N GLY A 235 -67.32 -19.69 -5.40
CA GLY A 235 -67.30 -20.37 -6.70
C GLY A 235 -68.65 -20.50 -7.40
N ARG A 236 -68.65 -20.96 -8.67
CA ARG A 236 -69.40 -22.13 -9.17
C ARG A 236 -69.26 -22.28 -10.69
N CYS A 237 -69.38 -23.54 -11.10
CA CYS A 237 -69.54 -24.15 -12.43
C CYS A 237 -68.28 -24.23 -13.30
#